data_AF-A0A094YQI0-F1
#
_entry.id   AF-A0A094YQI0-F1
#
_cell.length_a   1.000
_cell.length_b   1.000
_cell.length_c   1.000
_cell.angle_alpha   90.00
_cell.angle_beta   90.00
_cell.angle_gamma   90.00
#
_symmetry.space_group_name_H-M   'P 1'
#
loop_
_entity.id
_entity.type
_entity.pdbx_description
1 polymer ?
#
loop_
_entity_poly.entity_id
_entity_poly.type
_entity_poly.pdbx_seq_one_letter_code
_entity_poly.pdbx_strand_id
1 'polypeptide(L)' 'MARLGVGHHIADKVLNHVEGAIKGVAAIYQRHDYLAERAAALDGWAAYVLKVAEKAGIEPPVSNVVPLRR' A
#
# COMPACT_ATOMS: atom_id res chain seq x y z
N MET A 1 1.16 5.23 4.76
CA MET A 1 2.23 5.27 3.74
C MET A 1 3.09 6.54 3.82
N ALA A 2 2.53 7.75 3.90
CA ALA A 2 3.32 8.99 3.99
C ALA A 2 4.35 9.01 5.16
N ARG A 3 3.97 8.51 6.34
CA ARG A 3 4.89 8.36 7.49
C ARG A 3 6.09 7.43 7.21
N LEU A 4 5.97 6.55 6.22
CA LEU A 4 7.04 5.66 5.77
C LEU A 4 7.85 6.26 4.60
N GLY A 5 7.65 7.54 4.27
CA GLY A 5 8.36 8.22 3.18
C GLY A 5 7.84 7.89 1.78
N VAL A 6 6.75 7.14 1.66
CA VAL A 6 6.16 6.79 0.35
C VAL A 6 5.52 8.04 -0.26
N GLY A 7 5.93 8.39 -1.48
CA GLY A 7 5.38 9.51 -2.24
C GLY A 7 3.88 9.37 -2.51
N HIS A 8 3.15 10.49 -2.51
CA HIS A 8 1.68 10.49 -2.63
C HIS A 8 1.19 9.81 -3.92
N HIS A 9 1.86 10.03 -5.06
CA HIS A 9 1.52 9.40 -6.34
C HIS A 9 1.69 7.87 -6.33
N ILE A 10 2.66 7.35 -5.58
CA ILE A 10 2.83 5.91 -5.38
C ILE A 10 1.71 5.38 -4.49
N ALA A 11 1.44 6.06 -3.36
CA ALA A 11 0.38 5.66 -2.44
C ALA A 11 -1.00 5.62 -3.14
N ASP A 12 -1.31 6.60 -3.99
CA ASP A 12 -2.56 6.63 -4.74
C ASP A 12 -2.66 5.47 -5.75
N LYS A 13 -1.55 5.13 -6.43
CA LYS A 13 -1.51 3.95 -7.31
C LYS A 13 -1.62 2.63 -6.55
N VAL A 14 -1.06 2.53 -5.34
CA VAL A 14 -1.27 1.36 -4.46
C VAL A 14 -2.75 1.22 -4.08
N LEU A 15 -3.40 2.34 -3.73
CA LEU A 15 -4.82 2.37 -3.35
C LEU A 15 -5.77 2.25 -4.54
N ASN A 16 -5.23 2.16 -5.75
CA ASN A 16 -5.99 2.15 -7.01
C ASN A 16 -6.95 3.35 -7.12
N HIS A 17 -6.54 4.50 -6.58
CA HIS A 17 -7.31 5.74 -6.69
C HIS A 17 -7.25 6.24 -8.13
N VAL A 18 -8.36 6.06 -8.87
CA VAL A 18 -8.48 6.53 -10.26
C VAL A 18 -8.63 8.07 -10.32
N GLU A 19 -9.17 8.67 -9.26
CA GLU A 19 -9.42 10.12 -9.15
C GLU A 19 -8.33 10.89 -8.38
N GLY A 20 -7.37 10.16 -7.81
CA GLY A 20 -6.34 10.65 -6.89
C GLY A 20 -5.08 11.15 -7.59
N ALA A 21 -4.64 12.35 -7.19
CA ALA A 21 -3.37 13.02 -7.51
C ALA A 21 -3.05 13.43 -8.96
N ILE A 22 -3.22 12.58 -9.97
CA ILE A 22 -2.71 12.87 -11.32
C ILE A 22 -3.81 13.53 -12.15
N LYS A 23 -3.75 14.86 -12.29
CA LYS A 23 -4.71 15.68 -13.06
C LYS A 23 -3.99 16.66 -13.99
N GLY A 24 -4.72 17.19 -14.97
CA GLY A 24 -4.21 18.21 -15.89
C GLY A 24 -3.01 17.73 -16.70
N VAL A 25 -2.01 18.58 -16.90
CA VAL A 25 -0.82 18.28 -17.72
C VAL A 25 -0.02 17.09 -17.16
N ALA A 26 -0.04 16.88 -15.84
CA ALA A 26 0.62 15.73 -15.23
C ALA A 26 0.04 14.40 -15.74
N ALA A 27 -1.26 14.34 -16.04
CA ALA A 27 -1.90 13.13 -16.59
C ALA A 27 -1.43 12.81 -18.02
N ILE A 28 -0.92 13.80 -18.76
CA ILE A 28 -0.43 13.60 -20.13
C ILE A 28 0.90 12.82 -20.12
N TYR A 29 1.78 13.11 -19.16
CA TYR A 29 3.14 12.54 -19.13
C TYR A 29 3.33 11.48 -18.05
N GLN A 30 2.57 11.51 -16.95
CA GLN A 30 2.74 10.60 -15.83
C GLN A 30 1.95 9.29 -16.02
N ARG A 31 2.42 8.47 -16.97
CA ARG A 31 1.78 7.19 -17.35
C ARG A 31 2.41 5.95 -16.72
N HIS A 32 3.50 6.11 -15.97
CA HIS A 32 4.15 4.98 -15.30
C HIS A 32 3.26 4.37 -14.21
N ASP A 33 3.24 3.04 -14.17
CA ASP A 33 2.49 2.26 -13.18
C ASP A 33 3.23 2.08 -11.85
N TYR A 34 4.52 2.42 -11.81
CA TYR A 34 5.36 2.40 -10.62
C TYR A 34 5.34 1.06 -9.87
N LEU A 35 5.34 -0.07 -10.59
CA LEU A 35 5.13 -1.38 -9.97
C LEU A 35 6.20 -1.73 -8.94
N ALA A 36 7.46 -1.37 -9.20
CA ALA A 36 8.56 -1.63 -8.27
C ALA A 36 8.43 -0.81 -6.98
N GLU A 37 8.11 0.48 -7.10
CA GLU A 37 7.92 1.39 -5.98
C GLU A 37 6.66 1.03 -5.17
N ARG A 38 5.59 0.58 -5.84
CA ARG A 38 4.37 0.09 -5.21
C ARG A 38 4.65 -1.18 -4.40
N ALA A 39 5.42 -2.12 -4.95
CA ALA A 39 5.83 -3.32 -4.22
C ALA A 39 6.64 -2.95 -2.96
N ALA A 40 7.66 -2.10 -3.11
CA ALA A 40 8.45 -1.63 -1.97
C ALA A 40 7.61 -0.89 -0.91
N ALA A 41 6.62 -0.09 -1.34
CA ALA A 41 5.70 0.59 -0.44
C ALA A 41 4.82 -0.40 0.35
N LEU A 42 4.36 -1.47 -0.29
CA LEU A 42 3.57 -2.53 0.36
C LEU A 42 4.43 -3.36 1.32
N ASP A 43 5.67 -3.69 0.94
CA ASP A 43 6.60 -4.42 1.81
C ASP A 43 6.93 -3.63 3.08
N GLY A 44 7.24 -2.33 2.93
CA GLY A 44 7.49 -1.44 4.07
C GLY A 44 6.26 -1.28 4.96
N TRP A 45 5.06 -1.24 4.36
CA TRP A 45 3.81 -1.21 5.12
C TRP A 45 3.56 -2.51 5.88
N ALA A 46 3.76 -3.67 5.25
CA ALA A 46 3.61 -4.98 5.88
C ALA A 46 4.54 -5.12 7.08
N ALA A 47 5.83 -4.76 6.93
CA ALA A 47 6.80 -4.78 8.01
C ALA A 47 6.36 -3.88 9.19
N TYR A 48 5.82 -2.68 8.90
CA TYR A 48 5.29 -1.80 9.93
C TYR A 48 4.10 -2.43 10.67
N VAL A 49 3.13 -2.99 9.95
CA VAL A 49 1.92 -3.61 10.54
C VAL A 49 2.30 -4.79 11.43
N LEU A 50 3.21 -5.65 10.99
CA LEU A 50 3.68 -6.80 11.77
C LEU A 50 4.34 -6.34 13.07
N LYS A 51 5.19 -5.30 13.02
CA LYS A 51 5.82 -4.72 14.21
C LYS A 51 4.81 -4.11 15.19
N VAL A 52 3.71 -3.54 14.68
CA VAL A 52 2.63 -3.02 15.53
C VAL A 52 1.85 -4.17 16.17
N ALA A 53 1.53 -5.22 15.40
CA ALA A 53 0.81 -6.39 15.89
C ALA A 53 1.59 -7.12 17.00
N GLU A 54 2.88 -7.34 16.80
CA GLU A 54 3.79 -7.92 17.79
C GLU A 54 3.76 -7.15 19.12
N LYS A 55 3.89 -5.82 19.06
CA LYS A 55 3.83 -4.95 20.24
C LYS A 55 2.48 -4.97 20.95
N ALA A 56 1.41 -5.23 20.22
CA ALA A 56 0.07 -5.34 20.75
C ALA A 56 -0.25 -6.73 21.31
N GLY A 57 0.69 -7.69 21.23
CA GLY A 57 0.45 -9.09 21.60
C GLY A 57 -0.53 -9.80 20.66
N ILE A 58 -0.73 -9.29 19.45
CA ILE A 58 -1.56 -9.92 18.43
C ILE A 58 -0.70 -10.96 17.72
N GLU A 59 -1.02 -12.23 17.92
CA GLU A 59 -0.38 -13.30 17.17
C GLU A 59 -0.88 -13.34 15.72
N PRO A 60 0.01 -13.57 14.75
CA PRO A 60 -0.40 -13.73 13.36
C PRO A 60 -1.28 -14.99 13.21
N PRO A 61 -2.31 -14.94 12.36
CA PRO A 61 -3.14 -16.12 12.10
C PRO A 61 -2.32 -17.21 11.41
N VAL A 62 -2.69 -18.47 11.68
CA VAL A 62 -2.03 -19.66 11.09
C VAL A 62 -2.18 -19.71 9.56
N SER A 63 -3.18 -19.01 9.01
CA SER A 63 -3.45 -18.91 7.57
C SER A 63 -3.99 -17.52 7.21
N ASN A 64 -3.58 -17.00 6.05
CA ASN A 64 -4.15 -15.80 5.42
C ASN A 64 -5.45 -16.09 4.64
N VAL A 65 -5.87 -17.35 4.59
CA VAL A 65 -7.12 -17.80 3.96
C VAL A 65 -8.08 -18.26 5.05
N VAL A 66 -9.23 -17.57 5.15
CA VAL A 66 -10.30 -17.89 6.10
C VAL A 66 -11.58 -18.20 5.32
N PRO A 67 -12.30 -19.30 5.61
CA PRO A 67 -13.58 -19.59 4.96
C PRO A 67 -14.59 -18.47 5.22
N LEU A 68 -15.20 -17.95 4.16
CA LEU A 68 -16.35 -17.05 4.27
C LEU A 68 -17.55 -17.84 4.80
N ARG A 69 -18.01 -17.51 6.02
CA ARG A 69 -19.27 -18.03 6.55
C ARG A 69 -20.42 -17.31 5.84
N ARG A 70 -21.39 -18.08 5.35
CA ARG A 70 -22.66 -17.57 4.80
C ARG A 70 -23.61 -17.18 5.91
#